data_AF-A0A7K1J1L2-F1
#
_entry.id   AF-A0A7K1J1L2-F1
#
_cell.length_a   1.000
_cell.length_b   1.000
_cell.length_c   1.000
_cell.angle_alpha   90.00
_cell.angle_beta   90.00
_cell.angle_gamma   90.00
#
_symmetry.space_group_name_H-M   'P 1'
#
loop_
_entity.id
_entity.type
_entity.pdbx_description
1 polymer ?
#
loop_
_entity_poly.entity_id
_entity_poly.type
_entity_poly.pdbx_seq_one_letter_code
_entity_poly.pdbx_strand_id
1 'polypeptide(L)'
;MALVDTDPISEVRVLGTIPCIVVGRRGSEHDLTTNCDVVVDKDDELDEILTTIERSPQAALAAVLLLRGVENRSMEESLIAESTTYSLLQSGAEFAQWKNQRVNKTVDIDEESSVLSERIDDHLLITLNRPARRNAYSSQMRSAFAEVLHVALADVSVQMVTIRGAGSNFSSGGDLDEFGSFADPVVAHISRL
;
A
#
# COMPACT_ATOMS: atom_id res chain seq x y z
N MET A 1 1.29 -8.41 -20.66
CA MET A 1 0.89 -9.63 -21.40
C MET A 1 0.20 -10.53 -20.40
N ALA A 2 -1.13 -10.59 -20.44
CA ALA A 2 -1.92 -11.53 -19.64
C ALA A 2 -2.06 -12.83 -20.45
N LEU A 3 -1.89 -13.97 -19.80
CA LEU A 3 -2.08 -15.30 -20.40
C LEU A 3 -3.36 -15.87 -19.82
N VAL A 4 -4.33 -16.19 -20.68
CA VAL A 4 -5.51 -16.97 -20.33
C VAL A 4 -5.23 -18.38 -20.84
N ASP A 5 -4.97 -19.31 -19.91
CA ASP A 5 -4.74 -20.71 -20.24
C ASP A 5 -6.02 -21.52 -19.98
N THR A 6 -6.43 -22.29 -20.97
CA THR A 6 -7.63 -23.14 -20.94
C THR A 6 -7.32 -24.60 -21.24
N ASP A 7 -6.05 -24.96 -21.43
CA ASP A 7 -5.68 -26.32 -21.82
C ASP A 7 -5.36 -27.21 -20.59
N PRO A 8 -5.87 -28.45 -20.55
CA PRO A 8 -5.48 -29.40 -19.54
C PRO A 8 -4.13 -29.99 -19.93
N ILE A 9 -3.13 -29.90 -19.04
CA ILE A 9 -2.10 -30.93 -18.75
C ILE A 9 -0.74 -30.31 -18.37
N SER A 10 -0.32 -30.57 -17.13
CA SER A 10 1.06 -30.73 -16.61
C SER A 10 2.00 -29.53 -16.41
N GLU A 11 1.79 -28.33 -16.97
CA GLU A 11 2.75 -27.20 -16.82
C GLU A 11 2.40 -26.15 -15.75
N VAL A 12 1.37 -26.40 -14.94
CA VAL A 12 0.79 -25.39 -14.02
C VAL A 12 1.81 -24.83 -13.00
N ARG A 13 2.82 -25.61 -12.59
CA ARG A 13 3.92 -25.17 -11.71
C ARG A 13 4.85 -24.11 -12.33
N VAL A 14 4.89 -24.02 -13.67
CA VAL A 14 5.79 -23.10 -14.40
C VAL A 14 5.22 -21.69 -14.41
N LEU A 15 3.89 -21.53 -14.37
CA LEU A 15 3.20 -20.25 -14.45
C LEU A 15 3.62 -19.25 -13.36
N GLY A 16 3.84 -19.73 -12.13
CA GLY A 16 4.33 -18.89 -11.02
C GLY A 16 5.76 -18.34 -11.21
N THR A 17 6.54 -18.92 -12.12
CA THR A 17 7.94 -18.52 -12.38
C THR A 17 8.10 -17.56 -13.55
N ILE A 18 7.05 -17.38 -14.36
CA ILE A 18 7.06 -16.51 -15.53
C ILE A 18 6.67 -15.09 -15.09
N PRO A 19 7.35 -14.02 -15.56
CA PRO A 19 6.98 -12.64 -15.25
C PRO A 19 5.76 -12.18 -16.05
N CYS A 20 4.65 -12.90 -15.94
CA CYS A 20 3.34 -12.55 -16.47
C CYS A 20 2.29 -12.63 -15.36
N ILE A 21 1.16 -11.97 -15.57
CA ILE A 21 0.00 -12.04 -14.68
C ILE A 21 -0.89 -13.18 -15.17
N VAL A 22 -1.26 -14.08 -14.26
CA VAL A 22 -2.08 -15.26 -14.52
C VAL A 22 -3.43 -15.05 -13.85
N VAL A 23 -4.49 -14.98 -14.66
CA VAL A 23 -5.87 -14.83 -14.19
C VAL A 23 -6.64 -16.11 -14.54
N GLY A 24 -7.18 -16.76 -13.52
CA GLY A 24 -8.00 -17.97 -13.68
C GLY A 24 -9.48 -17.69 -13.54
N ARG A 25 -10.32 -18.48 -14.22
CA ARG A 25 -11.78 -18.47 -14.05
C ARG A 25 -12.22 -19.64 -13.18
N ARG A 26 -13.00 -19.41 -12.12
CA ARG A 26 -13.48 -20.51 -11.27
C ARG A 26 -14.44 -21.41 -12.05
N GLY A 27 -14.20 -22.72 -11.97
CA GLY A 27 -15.02 -23.72 -12.65
C GLY A 27 -14.48 -24.19 -14.01
N SER A 28 -13.36 -23.65 -14.50
CA SER A 28 -12.72 -24.17 -15.73
C SER A 28 -11.82 -25.39 -15.50
N GLU A 29 -11.39 -25.69 -14.26
CA GLU A 29 -10.80 -26.98 -13.83
C GLU A 29 -10.46 -26.96 -12.32
N HIS A 30 -10.12 -28.12 -11.72
CA HIS A 30 -9.99 -28.31 -10.27
C HIS A 30 -8.71 -27.72 -9.62
N ASP A 31 -7.72 -27.22 -10.38
CA ASP A 31 -6.38 -26.90 -9.84
C ASP A 31 -5.87 -25.47 -10.15
N LEU A 32 -6.76 -24.59 -10.64
CA LEU A 32 -6.39 -23.23 -11.04
C LEU A 32 -6.22 -22.29 -9.83
N THR A 33 -6.94 -22.54 -8.73
CA THR A 33 -6.92 -21.63 -7.57
C THR A 33 -5.57 -21.56 -6.85
N THR A 34 -4.71 -22.57 -7.03
CA THR A 34 -3.39 -22.64 -6.40
C THR A 34 -2.27 -22.08 -7.29
N ASN A 35 -2.55 -21.76 -8.55
CA ASN A 35 -1.52 -21.43 -9.53
C ASN A 35 -1.80 -20.14 -10.33
N CYS A 36 -2.89 -19.42 -10.01
CA CYS A 36 -3.20 -18.11 -10.57
C CYS A 36 -2.91 -17.00 -9.54
N ASP A 37 -2.61 -15.81 -10.04
CA ASP A 37 -2.45 -14.61 -9.18
C ASP A 37 -3.80 -14.05 -8.75
N VAL A 38 -4.80 -14.19 -9.63
CA VAL A 38 -6.18 -13.76 -9.40
C VAL A 38 -7.12 -14.85 -9.94
N VAL A 39 -8.17 -15.15 -9.18
CA VAL A 39 -9.24 -16.03 -9.63
C VAL A 39 -10.55 -15.27 -9.59
N VAL A 40 -11.25 -15.22 -10.72
CA VAL A 40 -12.55 -14.56 -10.87
C VAL A 40 -13.66 -15.58 -11.07
N ASP A 41 -14.86 -15.26 -10.61
CA ASP A 41 -16.01 -16.17 -10.71
C ASP A 41 -16.85 -15.89 -11.98
N LYS A 42 -16.80 -14.65 -12.48
CA LYS A 42 -17.63 -14.17 -13.59
C LYS A 42 -16.82 -13.45 -14.67
N ASP A 43 -17.43 -13.31 -15.85
CA ASP A 43 -16.79 -12.65 -17.00
C ASP A 43 -16.67 -11.14 -16.84
N ASP A 44 -17.63 -10.49 -16.16
CA ASP A 44 -17.56 -9.06 -15.85
C ASP A 44 -16.40 -8.75 -14.90
N GLU A 45 -16.16 -9.61 -13.90
CA GLU A 45 -14.99 -9.51 -13.02
C GLU A 45 -13.67 -9.68 -13.80
N LEU A 46 -13.62 -10.61 -14.77
CA LEU A 46 -12.47 -10.78 -15.64
C LEU A 46 -12.18 -9.50 -16.44
N ASP A 47 -13.21 -8.92 -17.06
CA ASP A 47 -13.10 -7.71 -17.86
C ASP A 47 -12.62 -6.52 -17.03
N GLU A 48 -13.08 -6.38 -15.77
CA GLU A 48 -12.60 -5.35 -14.84
C GLU A 48 -11.11 -5.50 -14.50
N ILE A 49 -10.66 -6.74 -14.24
CA ILE A 49 -9.26 -7.05 -13.97
C ILE A 49 -8.39 -6.76 -15.20
N LEU A 50 -8.81 -7.22 -16.38
CA LEU A 50 -8.08 -6.98 -17.63
C LEU A 50 -7.99 -5.48 -17.94
N THR A 51 -9.09 -4.75 -17.80
CA THR A 51 -9.11 -3.28 -17.96
C THR A 51 -8.13 -2.59 -17.01
N THR A 52 -8.04 -3.05 -15.76
CA THR A 52 -7.09 -2.52 -14.78
C THR A 52 -5.63 -2.81 -15.16
N ILE A 53 -5.35 -4.04 -15.59
CA ILE A 53 -4.01 -4.45 -16.05
C ILE A 53 -3.60 -3.66 -17.29
N GLU A 54 -4.50 -3.47 -18.26
CA GLU A 54 -4.22 -2.71 -19.48
C GLU A 54 -3.96 -1.23 -19.20
N ARG A 55 -4.63 -0.66 -18.19
CA ARG A 55 -4.42 0.74 -17.78
C ARG A 55 -3.08 0.94 -17.08
N SER A 56 -2.58 -0.04 -16.35
CA SER A 56 -1.35 0.09 -15.53
C SER A 56 -0.54 -1.22 -15.50
N PRO A 57 -0.02 -1.68 -16.65
CA PRO A 57 0.58 -3.01 -16.77
C PRO A 57 1.85 -3.21 -15.95
N GLN A 58 2.70 -2.19 -15.79
CA GLN A 58 3.92 -2.27 -15.01
C GLN A 58 3.59 -2.35 -13.51
N ALA A 59 2.66 -1.52 -13.03
CA ALA A 59 2.19 -1.57 -11.65
C ALA A 59 1.52 -2.91 -11.32
N ALA A 60 0.66 -3.41 -12.21
CA ALA A 60 -0.01 -4.70 -12.02
C ALA A 60 0.99 -5.86 -11.96
N LEU A 61 1.97 -5.90 -12.88
CA LEU A 61 2.99 -6.95 -12.89
C LEU A 61 3.88 -6.87 -11.64
N ALA A 62 4.31 -5.67 -11.26
CA ALA A 62 5.14 -5.48 -10.07
C ALA A 62 4.42 -5.92 -8.79
N ALA A 63 3.11 -5.62 -8.67
CA ALA A 63 2.29 -6.06 -7.53
C ALA A 63 2.21 -7.59 -7.46
N VAL A 64 1.94 -8.26 -8.58
CA VAL A 64 1.89 -9.73 -8.66
C VAL A 64 3.23 -10.36 -8.27
N LEU A 65 4.34 -9.87 -8.83
CA LEU A 65 5.67 -10.40 -8.54
C LEU A 65 6.07 -10.16 -7.08
N LEU A 66 5.64 -9.04 -6.49
CA LEU A 66 5.81 -8.79 -5.06
C LEU A 66 5.05 -9.84 -4.25
N LEU A 67 3.80 -10.14 -4.58
CA LEU A 67 2.94 -11.04 -3.79
C LEU A 67 3.32 -12.52 -3.89
N ARG A 68 3.81 -13.00 -5.04
CA ARG A 68 4.15 -14.44 -5.25
C ARG A 68 5.16 -15.03 -4.25
N GLY A 69 5.93 -14.19 -3.56
CA GLY A 69 6.92 -14.62 -2.57
C GLY A 69 6.56 -14.30 -1.13
N VAL A 70 5.40 -13.68 -0.85
CA VAL A 70 5.11 -13.11 0.48
C VAL A 70 5.03 -14.18 1.57
N GLU A 71 4.49 -15.36 1.28
CA GLU A 71 4.37 -16.46 2.25
C GLU A 71 5.73 -17.09 2.61
N ASN A 72 6.75 -16.89 1.77
CA ASN A 72 8.08 -17.48 1.92
C ASN A 72 9.14 -16.48 2.40
N ARG A 73 8.74 -15.23 2.70
CA ARG A 73 9.63 -14.18 3.20
C ARG A 73 9.35 -13.88 4.67
N SER A 74 10.39 -13.51 5.41
CA SER A 74 10.23 -12.86 6.71
C SER A 74 9.50 -11.51 6.59
N MET A 75 9.07 -10.97 7.72
CA MET A 75 8.46 -9.64 7.78
C MET A 75 9.44 -8.58 7.26
N GLU A 76 10.69 -8.66 7.69
CA GLU A 76 11.76 -7.72 7.33
C GLU A 76 12.05 -7.77 5.82
N GLU A 77 12.18 -8.98 5.25
CA GLU A 77 12.38 -9.15 3.80
C GLU A 77 11.18 -8.65 3.00
N SER A 78 9.96 -8.85 3.52
CA SER A 78 8.74 -8.37 2.87
C SER A 78 8.67 -6.84 2.87
N LEU A 79 9.05 -6.18 3.98
CA LEU A 79 9.13 -4.72 4.05
C LEU A 79 10.16 -4.15 3.08
N ILE A 80 11.35 -4.78 2.98
CA ILE A 80 12.38 -4.37 2.02
C ILE A 80 11.88 -4.53 0.57
N ALA A 81 11.28 -5.68 0.25
CA ALA A 81 10.74 -5.95 -1.08
C ALA A 81 9.61 -4.98 -1.45
N GLU A 82 8.66 -4.75 -0.54
CA GLU A 82 7.56 -3.82 -0.73
C GLU A 82 8.08 -2.39 -0.93
N SER A 83 8.97 -1.92 -0.06
CA SER A 83 9.57 -0.59 -0.15
C SER A 83 10.33 -0.41 -1.47
N THR A 84 11.09 -1.42 -1.91
CA THR A 84 11.81 -1.39 -3.19
C THR A 84 10.85 -1.27 -4.37
N THR A 85 9.85 -2.16 -4.44
CA THR A 85 8.82 -2.14 -5.48
C THR A 85 8.09 -0.80 -5.52
N TYR A 86 7.73 -0.27 -4.36
CA TYR A 86 7.01 0.98 -4.23
C TYR A 86 7.82 2.18 -4.73
N SER A 87 9.11 2.26 -4.37
CA SER A 87 10.02 3.30 -4.86
C SER A 87 10.18 3.25 -6.38
N LEU A 88 10.33 2.05 -6.96
CA LEU A 88 10.41 1.88 -8.41
C LEU A 88 9.13 2.36 -9.12
N LEU A 89 7.96 2.00 -8.59
CA LEU A 89 6.67 2.39 -9.16
C LEU A 89 6.43 3.90 -9.06
N GLN A 90 6.77 4.54 -7.94
CA GLN A 90 6.59 6.00 -7.79
C GLN A 90 7.50 6.81 -8.72
N SER A 91 8.61 6.26 -9.19
CA SER A 91 9.47 6.90 -10.19
C SER A 91 9.11 6.51 -11.64
N GLY A 92 8.13 5.62 -11.83
CA GLY A 92 7.74 5.08 -13.13
C GLY A 92 6.78 5.98 -13.92
N ALA A 93 6.65 5.68 -15.23
CA ALA A 93 5.82 6.44 -16.16
C ALA A 93 4.31 6.37 -15.83
N GLU A 94 3.83 5.20 -15.37
CA GLU A 94 2.41 5.00 -15.01
C GLU A 94 2.01 5.87 -13.81
N PHE A 95 2.89 5.98 -12.82
CA PHE A 95 2.67 6.87 -11.68
C PHE A 95 2.69 8.35 -12.12
N ALA A 96 3.64 8.74 -12.97
CA ALA A 96 3.67 10.10 -13.53
C ALA A 96 2.39 10.44 -14.31
N GLN A 97 1.89 9.50 -15.12
CA GLN A 97 0.63 9.65 -15.85
C GLN A 97 -0.55 9.81 -14.89
N TRP A 98 -0.66 8.94 -13.88
CA TRP A 98 -1.70 9.02 -12.85
C TRP A 98 -1.65 10.37 -12.10
N LYS A 99 -0.46 10.82 -11.71
CA LYS A 99 -0.25 12.08 -10.99
C LYS A 99 -0.68 13.29 -11.82
N ASN A 100 -0.42 13.28 -13.12
CA ASN A 100 -0.79 14.37 -14.03
C ASN A 100 -2.30 14.42 -14.34
N GLN A 101 -3.01 13.30 -14.21
CA GLN A 101 -4.47 13.22 -14.43
C GLN A 101 -5.27 13.48 -13.16
N ARG A 102 -4.63 13.43 -11.99
CA ARG A 102 -5.27 13.70 -10.71
C ARG A 102 -5.60 15.20 -10.60
N VAL A 103 -6.87 15.50 -10.34
CA VAL A 103 -7.26 16.84 -9.89
C VAL A 103 -6.69 17.04 -8.49
N ASN A 104 -5.71 17.93 -8.35
CA ASN A 104 -5.21 18.33 -7.03
C ASN A 104 -6.34 19.04 -6.29
N LYS A 105 -6.83 18.40 -5.23
CA LYS A 105 -7.68 19.09 -4.26
C LYS A 105 -6.79 20.09 -3.53
N THR A 106 -7.18 21.35 -3.51
CA THR A 106 -6.47 22.38 -2.74
C THR A 106 -6.25 21.90 -1.31
N VAL A 107 -5.02 22.05 -0.85
CA VAL A 107 -4.64 21.76 0.53
C VAL A 107 -5.25 22.87 1.37
N ASP A 108 -6.33 22.55 2.09
CA ASP A 108 -6.71 23.37 3.22
C ASP A 108 -5.56 23.25 4.23
N ILE A 109 -4.98 24.39 4.60
CA ILE A 109 -3.99 24.45 5.67
C ILE A 109 -4.80 24.15 6.94
N ASP A 110 -4.69 22.93 7.46
CA ASP A 110 -5.24 22.60 8.77
C ASP A 110 -4.51 23.50 9.78
N GLU A 111 -5.20 24.54 10.29
CA GLU A 111 -4.67 25.46 11.31
C GLU A 111 -4.45 24.74 12.65
N GLU A 112 -5.11 23.59 12.86
CA GLU A 112 -4.96 22.74 14.03
C GLU A 112 -3.84 21.70 13.88
N SER A 113 -3.29 21.25 15.02
CA SER A 113 -2.25 20.21 15.03
C SER A 113 -2.75 18.92 14.40
N SER A 114 -1.97 18.38 13.44
CA SER A 114 -2.23 17.10 12.76
C SER A 114 -2.17 15.87 13.69
N VAL A 115 -1.60 16.04 14.89
CA VAL A 115 -1.60 15.03 15.97
C VAL A 115 -2.00 15.72 17.27
N LEU A 116 -2.97 15.16 17.98
CA LEU A 116 -3.34 15.57 19.33
C LEU A 116 -2.85 14.51 20.32
N SER A 117 -2.46 14.94 21.52
CA SER A 117 -2.12 14.04 22.61
C SER A 117 -2.76 14.51 23.91
N GLU A 118 -3.28 13.56 24.68
CA GLU A 118 -3.94 13.77 25.97
C GLU A 118 -3.45 12.74 26.96
N ARG A 119 -3.07 13.19 28.16
CA ARG A 119 -2.63 12.31 29.25
C ARG A 119 -3.76 12.15 30.27
N ILE A 120 -4.12 10.90 30.56
CA ILE A 120 -5.11 10.51 31.55
C ILE A 120 -4.43 9.51 32.49
N ASP A 121 -4.07 9.94 33.70
CA ASP A 121 -3.34 9.14 34.68
C ASP A 121 -2.07 8.48 34.10
N ASP A 122 -2.02 7.15 33.96
CA ASP A 122 -0.90 6.39 33.38
C ASP A 122 -1.08 6.08 31.88
N HIS A 123 -2.12 6.64 31.24
CA HIS A 123 -2.51 6.37 29.86
C HIS A 123 -2.33 7.60 28.97
N LEU A 124 -1.59 7.43 27.86
CA LEU A 124 -1.45 8.46 26.82
C LEU A 124 -2.38 8.14 25.63
N LEU A 125 -3.31 9.05 25.34
CA LEU A 125 -4.17 8.98 24.17
C LEU A 125 -3.61 9.87 23.06
N ILE A 126 -3.31 9.28 21.91
CA ILE A 126 -2.81 9.97 20.71
C ILE A 126 -3.88 9.92 19.63
N THR A 127 -4.22 11.06 19.04
CA THR A 127 -5.23 11.17 17.98
C THR A 127 -4.63 11.72 16.70
N LEU A 128 -4.70 10.96 15.60
CA LEU A 128 -4.40 11.45 14.25
C LEU A 128 -5.54 12.39 13.83
N ASN A 129 -5.24 13.67 13.63
CA ASN A 129 -6.24 14.74 13.57
C ASN A 129 -6.26 15.43 12.20
N ARG A 130 -6.59 14.67 11.14
CA ARG A 130 -6.88 15.20 9.80
C ARG A 130 -8.13 14.56 9.21
N PRO A 131 -9.30 14.66 9.89
CA PRO A 131 -10.50 13.91 9.52
C PRO A 131 -11.02 14.24 8.12
N ALA A 132 -10.86 15.49 7.66
CA ALA A 132 -11.22 15.93 6.31
C ALA A 132 -10.44 15.19 5.20
N ARG A 133 -9.26 14.65 5.55
CA ARG A 133 -8.37 13.87 4.70
C ARG A 133 -8.34 12.40 5.10
N ARG A 134 -9.33 11.92 5.87
CA ARG A 134 -9.39 10.56 6.43
C ARG A 134 -8.12 10.18 7.21
N ASN A 135 -7.51 11.17 7.88
CA ASN A 135 -6.27 11.03 8.63
C ASN A 135 -5.11 10.51 7.76
N ALA A 136 -4.99 11.01 6.53
CA ALA A 136 -3.85 10.75 5.65
C ALA A 136 -2.53 11.17 6.32
N TYR A 137 -1.59 10.23 6.36
CA TYR A 137 -0.35 10.31 7.11
C TYR A 137 0.71 11.09 6.33
N SER A 138 0.79 12.39 6.63
CA SER A 138 1.76 13.34 6.04
C SER A 138 3.10 13.33 6.76
N SER A 139 4.11 13.95 6.16
CA SER A 139 5.41 14.16 6.79
C SER A 139 5.31 15.00 8.05
N GLN A 140 4.42 15.99 8.08
CA GLN A 140 4.15 16.79 9.27
C GLN A 140 3.55 15.94 10.40
N MET A 141 2.54 15.12 10.07
CA MET A 141 1.93 14.21 11.04
C MET A 141 2.95 13.19 11.57
N ARG A 142 3.83 12.67 10.69
CA ARG A 142 4.92 11.76 11.08
C ARG A 142 5.85 12.37 12.11
N SER A 143 6.30 13.61 11.88
CA SER A 143 7.16 14.31 12.84
C SER A 143 6.45 14.56 14.17
N ALA A 144 5.23 15.10 14.15
CA ALA A 144 4.45 15.37 15.35
C ALA A 144 4.14 14.07 16.14
N PHE A 145 3.84 12.98 15.45
CA PHE A 145 3.60 11.68 16.08
C PHE A 145 4.87 11.12 16.73
N ALA A 146 6.02 11.22 16.06
CA ALA A 146 7.30 10.81 16.62
C ALA A 146 7.67 11.60 17.90
N GLU A 147 7.42 12.91 17.92
CA GLU A 147 7.62 13.75 19.10
C GLU A 147 6.79 13.27 20.29
N VAL A 148 5.49 13.00 20.08
CA VAL A 148 4.59 12.51 21.14
C VAL A 148 5.05 11.12 21.65
N LEU A 149 5.46 10.22 20.77
CA LEU A 149 5.99 8.92 21.17
C LEU A 149 7.30 9.05 21.96
N HIS A 150 8.14 10.04 21.63
CA HIS A 150 9.37 10.30 22.39
C HIS A 150 9.07 10.74 23.82
N VAL A 151 8.01 11.54 24.02
CA VAL A 151 7.51 11.90 25.35
C VAL A 151 7.05 10.64 26.11
N ALA A 152 6.30 9.75 25.45
CA ALA A 152 5.84 8.50 26.05
C ALA A 152 7.00 7.58 26.48
N LEU A 153 8.07 7.52 25.68
CA LEU A 153 9.27 6.72 25.99
C LEU A 153 10.08 7.31 27.16
N ALA A 154 10.11 8.63 27.29
CA ALA A 154 10.86 9.31 28.34
C ALA A 154 10.13 9.29 29.69
N ASP A 155 8.79 9.23 29.68
CA ASP A 155 7.98 9.23 30.89
C ASP A 155 7.60 7.80 31.33
N VAL A 156 8.37 7.29 32.30
CA VAL A 156 8.17 5.96 32.90
C VAL A 156 6.81 5.77 33.59
N SER A 157 6.06 6.85 33.85
CA SER A 157 4.71 6.75 34.41
C SER A 157 3.65 6.43 33.35
N VAL A 158 3.95 6.54 32.06
CA VAL A 158 3.09 6.05 30.98
C VAL A 158 3.19 4.53 30.93
N GLN A 159 2.10 3.84 31.26
CA GLN A 159 2.01 2.38 31.19
C GLN A 159 1.25 1.91 29.94
N MET A 160 0.47 2.79 29.31
CA MET A 160 -0.32 2.47 28.14
C MET A 160 -0.34 3.63 27.14
N VAL A 161 -0.35 3.29 25.85
CA VAL A 161 -0.57 4.26 24.76
C VAL A 161 -1.72 3.75 23.89
N THR A 162 -2.73 4.59 23.65
CA THR A 162 -3.77 4.31 22.65
C THR A 162 -3.67 5.29 21.51
N ILE A 163 -3.70 4.77 20.29
CA ILE A 163 -3.67 5.57 19.07
C ILE A 163 -5.03 5.43 18.40
N ARG A 164 -5.64 6.55 18.03
CA ARG A 164 -6.90 6.60 17.28
C ARG A 164 -6.84 7.63 16.16
N GLY A 165 -7.79 7.55 15.22
CA GLY A 165 -8.03 8.63 14.27
C GLY A 165 -9.19 9.51 14.71
N ALA A 166 -9.13 10.79 14.39
CA ALA A 166 -10.26 11.70 14.54
C ALA A 166 -11.36 11.35 13.52
N GLY A 167 -12.63 11.47 13.93
CA GLY A 167 -13.77 11.16 13.08
C GLY A 167 -13.98 9.66 12.88
N SER A 168 -14.37 9.25 11.67
CA SER A 168 -14.84 7.89 11.37
C SER A 168 -13.75 6.91 10.89
N ASN A 169 -12.52 7.39 10.66
CA ASN A 169 -11.45 6.57 10.09
C ASN A 169 -10.23 6.62 11.00
N PHE A 170 -9.50 5.51 11.15
CA PHE A 170 -8.19 5.52 11.79
C PHE A 170 -7.18 6.31 10.95
N SER A 171 -6.87 5.81 9.75
CA SER A 171 -6.05 6.47 8.72
C SER A 171 -6.32 5.84 7.36
N SER A 172 -6.21 6.62 6.28
CA SER A 172 -6.22 6.13 4.90
C SER A 172 -4.83 5.77 4.35
N GLY A 173 -3.79 5.74 5.20
CA GLY A 173 -2.40 5.52 4.79
C GLY A 173 -1.66 6.82 4.45
N GLY A 174 -0.54 6.70 3.74
CA GLY A 174 0.32 7.85 3.39
C GLY A 174 -0.40 8.93 2.59
N ASP A 175 -0.02 10.18 2.80
CA ASP A 175 -0.62 11.31 2.08
C ASP A 175 -0.24 11.30 0.60
N LEU A 176 -1.23 11.02 -0.27
CA LEU A 176 -1.04 10.91 -1.72
C LEU A 176 -0.49 12.19 -2.35
N ASP A 177 -0.74 13.36 -1.74
CA ASP A 177 -0.21 14.63 -2.26
C ASP A 177 1.29 14.77 -2.01
N GLU A 178 1.86 13.99 -1.07
CA GLU A 178 3.30 13.89 -0.83
C GLU A 178 3.98 12.78 -1.67
N PHE A 179 3.22 11.97 -2.41
CA PHE A 179 3.79 10.86 -3.16
C PHE A 179 4.59 11.35 -4.38
N GLY A 180 5.73 10.69 -4.61
CA GLY A 180 6.70 11.12 -5.62
C GLY A 180 7.26 12.53 -5.36
N SER A 181 7.32 12.96 -4.10
CA SER A 181 8.06 14.16 -3.67
C SER A 181 9.57 13.89 -3.57
N PHE A 182 9.96 12.64 -3.33
CA PHE A 182 11.34 12.19 -3.45
C PHE A 182 11.69 11.97 -4.93
N ALA A 183 12.64 12.76 -5.45
CA ALA A 183 13.10 12.65 -6.83
C ALA A 183 13.94 11.38 -7.07
N ASP A 184 14.62 10.87 -6.04
CA ASP A 184 15.47 9.69 -6.11
C ASP A 184 14.76 8.47 -5.46
N PRO A 185 14.49 7.38 -6.22
CA PRO A 185 13.86 6.17 -5.69
C PRO A 185 14.70 5.46 -4.63
N VAL A 186 16.03 5.59 -4.65
CA VAL A 186 16.91 4.99 -3.63
C VAL A 186 16.72 5.68 -2.29
N VAL A 187 16.72 7.02 -2.29
CA VAL A 187 16.44 7.81 -1.08
C VAL A 187 15.04 7.51 -0.55
N ALA A 188 14.06 7.40 -1.45
CA ALA A 188 12.68 7.05 -1.10
C ALA A 188 12.56 5.64 -0.48
N HIS A 189 13.37 4.68 -0.94
CA HIS A 189 13.39 3.33 -0.39
C HIS A 189 13.96 3.34 1.04
N ILE A 190 15.14 3.95 1.21
CA ILE A 190 15.85 4.01 2.49
C ILE A 190 15.02 4.75 3.54
N SER A 191 14.28 5.80 3.17
CA SER A 191 13.46 6.57 4.12
C SER A 191 12.22 5.84 4.63
N ARG A 192 11.86 4.69 4.04
CA ARG A 192 10.74 3.84 4.44
C ARG A 192 11.15 2.61 5.27
N LEU A 193 12.45 2.36 5.41
CA LEU A 193 13.00 1.33 6.30
C LEU A 193 13.23 1.90 7.69
#